data_AF-A0A2K2U8C5-F1
#
_entry.id   AF-A0A2K2U8C5-F1
#
_cell.length_a   1.000
_cell.length_b   1.000
_cell.length_c   1.000
_cell.angle_alpha   90.00
_cell.angle_beta   90.00
_cell.angle_gamma   90.00
#
_symmetry.space_group_name_H-M   'P 1'
#
loop_
_entity.id
_entity.type
_entity.pdbx_description
1 polymer ?
#
loop_
_entity_poly.entity_id
_entity_poly.type
_entity_poly.pdbx_seq_one_letter_code
_entity_poly.pdbx_strand_id
1 'polypeptide(L)'
;MEIKPSPDKYTWYVKNYKGMNAASVGYESMAGDRRDAYGDANVRIVFVSSDGTYLDPGNNEQLAEYVVTGQNLAPNTEIKLTYAKDPDGGEYSNLVDVANYNDIVLAVEKPGQSKAIDVNLTPILPSPDKYVRYVKDYVGMNVASAGYISMAGDYRDYYGKGNVKLELVSDDGSYIDPSDIEMMSQYVVTGQSIEPNTEISMTFGTDSEGKEYDSLVATQSVQSITLNVAKPR
;
A
#
# COMPACT_ATOMS: atom_id res chain seq x y z
N MET A 1 -10.70 5.40 -21.86
CA MET A 1 -10.61 3.94 -21.70
C MET A 1 -11.83 3.49 -20.93
N GLU A 2 -12.50 2.43 -21.38
CA GLU A 2 -13.67 1.87 -20.69
C GLU A 2 -13.22 0.81 -19.67
N ILE A 3 -13.84 0.82 -18.48
CA ILE A 3 -13.56 -0.16 -17.41
C ILE A 3 -14.56 -1.30 -17.53
N LYS A 4 -14.07 -2.54 -17.45
CA LYS A 4 -14.90 -3.74 -17.51
C LYS A 4 -15.88 -3.77 -16.34
N PRO A 5 -17.15 -4.18 -16.54
CA PRO A 5 -18.06 -4.42 -15.44
C PRO A 5 -17.62 -5.66 -14.64
N SER A 6 -17.89 -5.63 -13.33
CA SER A 6 -17.70 -6.78 -12.43
C SER A 6 -18.54 -7.97 -12.90
N PRO A 7 -17.96 -9.16 -13.17
CA PRO A 7 -18.74 -10.32 -13.58
C PRO A 7 -19.48 -10.97 -12.40
N ASP A 8 -18.99 -10.78 -11.18
CA ASP A 8 -19.51 -11.32 -9.94
C ASP A 8 -19.05 -10.45 -8.75
N LYS A 9 -19.33 -10.89 -7.50
CA LYS A 9 -18.88 -10.19 -6.29
C LYS A 9 -17.38 -10.36 -6.00
N TYR A 10 -16.71 -11.34 -6.62
CA TYR A 10 -15.34 -11.74 -6.32
C TYR A 10 -14.30 -11.04 -7.18
N THR A 11 -14.68 -10.47 -8.33
CA THR A 11 -13.72 -9.93 -9.30
C THR A 11 -14.04 -8.49 -9.66
N TRP A 12 -13.17 -7.56 -9.25
CA TRP A 12 -13.27 -6.15 -9.58
C TRP A 12 -12.12 -5.72 -10.49
N TYR A 13 -12.25 -4.56 -11.12
CA TYR A 13 -11.27 -4.08 -12.09
C TYR A 13 -10.71 -2.72 -11.68
N VAL A 14 -9.39 -2.62 -11.62
CA VAL A 14 -8.67 -1.37 -11.33
C VAL A 14 -9.18 -0.25 -12.24
N LYS A 15 -9.54 0.88 -11.64
CA LYS A 15 -10.02 2.07 -12.34
C LYS A 15 -8.90 2.71 -13.16
N ASN A 16 -9.27 3.55 -14.11
CA ASN A 16 -8.31 4.43 -14.78
C ASN A 16 -8.19 5.73 -13.99
N TYR A 17 -7.18 5.83 -13.12
CA TYR A 17 -6.92 7.00 -12.30
C TYR A 17 -6.19 8.11 -13.04
N LYS A 18 -5.44 7.78 -14.11
CA LYS A 18 -4.66 8.77 -14.86
C LYS A 18 -5.55 9.92 -15.36
N GLY A 19 -5.15 11.15 -15.05
CA GLY A 19 -5.85 12.39 -15.37
C GLY A 19 -6.87 12.82 -14.31
N MET A 20 -7.15 12.01 -13.28
CA MET A 20 -7.99 12.41 -12.16
C MET A 20 -7.24 13.39 -11.25
N ASN A 21 -8.00 14.28 -10.61
CA ASN A 21 -7.50 15.08 -9.50
C ASN A 21 -7.30 14.19 -8.27
N ALA A 22 -6.19 14.33 -7.53
CA ALA A 22 -5.89 13.43 -6.42
C ALA A 22 -6.95 13.49 -5.29
N ALA A 23 -7.58 14.64 -5.04
CA ALA A 23 -8.65 14.74 -4.05
C ALA A 23 -9.92 13.98 -4.43
N SER A 24 -10.12 13.70 -5.73
CA SER A 24 -11.25 12.90 -6.22
C SER A 24 -11.00 11.38 -6.13
N VAL A 25 -9.78 10.97 -5.77
CA VAL A 25 -9.41 9.56 -5.67
C VAL A 25 -9.69 9.04 -4.27
N GLY A 26 -10.58 8.07 -4.17
CA GLY A 26 -10.87 7.37 -2.92
C GLY A 26 -11.39 8.29 -1.81
N TYR A 27 -11.22 7.85 -0.57
CA TYR A 27 -11.63 8.52 0.66
C TYR A 27 -10.60 8.28 1.78
N GLU A 28 -10.56 9.16 2.78
CA GLU A 28 -9.78 8.93 4.01
C GLU A 28 -10.50 7.89 4.89
N SER A 29 -9.80 6.82 5.23
CA SER A 29 -10.32 5.78 6.11
C SER A 29 -10.20 6.18 7.58
N MET A 30 -10.88 5.45 8.47
CA MET A 30 -10.73 5.66 9.92
C MET A 30 -9.30 5.40 10.43
N ALA A 31 -8.47 4.68 9.66
CA ALA A 31 -7.06 4.44 9.98
C ALA A 31 -6.14 5.59 9.53
N GLY A 32 -6.69 6.66 8.94
CA GLY A 32 -5.95 7.82 8.45
C GLY A 32 -5.25 7.60 7.10
N ASP A 33 -5.47 6.45 6.44
CA ASP A 33 -4.96 6.19 5.09
C ASP A 33 -6.03 6.44 4.02
N ARG A 34 -5.59 6.73 2.78
CA ARG A 34 -6.52 6.90 1.65
C ARG A 34 -6.86 5.52 1.10
N ARG A 35 -8.14 5.25 0.86
CA ARG A 35 -8.60 3.99 0.28
C ARG A 35 -9.59 4.20 -0.85
N ASP A 36 -9.67 3.25 -1.76
CA ASP A 36 -10.73 3.19 -2.76
C ASP A 36 -11.44 1.84 -2.71
N ALA A 37 -12.75 1.89 -3.00
CA ALA A 37 -13.63 0.74 -2.90
C ALA A 37 -13.61 -0.08 -4.19
N TYR A 38 -13.45 -1.39 -4.02
CA TYR A 38 -13.54 -2.42 -5.04
C TYR A 38 -14.44 -3.54 -4.50
N GLY A 39 -15.74 -3.39 -4.71
CA GLY A 39 -16.74 -4.20 -4.02
C GLY A 39 -16.72 -3.94 -2.52
N ASP A 40 -16.66 -5.01 -1.74
CA ASP A 40 -16.56 -4.94 -0.28
C ASP A 40 -15.11 -4.75 0.21
N ALA A 41 -14.13 -4.77 -0.70
CA ALA A 41 -12.73 -4.52 -0.36
C ALA A 41 -12.39 -3.03 -0.45
N ASN A 42 -11.52 -2.59 0.45
CA ASN A 42 -10.98 -1.24 0.50
C ASN A 42 -9.46 -1.30 0.29
N VAL A 43 -9.02 -0.98 -0.92
CA VAL A 43 -7.60 -1.03 -1.32
C VAL A 43 -6.95 0.30 -1.02
N ARG A 44 -5.76 0.29 -0.41
CA ARG A 44 -5.05 1.52 -0.05
C ARG A 44 -4.55 2.25 -1.29
N ILE A 45 -4.69 3.56 -1.32
CA ILE A 45 -4.14 4.45 -2.33
C ILE A 45 -2.91 5.13 -1.74
N VAL A 46 -1.77 5.01 -2.42
CA VAL A 46 -0.53 5.68 -2.04
C VAL A 46 -0.16 6.67 -3.14
N PHE A 47 0.03 7.92 -2.77
CA PHE A 47 0.46 8.95 -3.72
C PHE A 47 1.98 9.10 -3.69
N VAL A 48 2.58 9.23 -4.87
CA VAL A 48 4.01 9.48 -5.06
C VAL A 48 4.16 10.73 -5.90
N SER A 49 4.61 11.83 -5.29
CA SER A 49 4.81 13.06 -6.02
C SER A 49 6.20 13.10 -6.66
N SER A 50 6.30 13.68 -7.86
CA SER A 50 7.57 13.80 -8.58
C SER A 50 8.54 14.81 -7.97
N ASP A 51 8.14 15.53 -6.93
CA ASP A 51 8.98 16.44 -6.15
C ASP A 51 9.32 15.89 -4.75
N GLY A 52 8.83 14.69 -4.41
CA GLY A 52 9.04 14.06 -3.11
C GLY A 52 8.16 14.60 -1.97
N THR A 53 7.31 15.58 -2.23
CA THR A 53 6.34 16.12 -1.27
C THR A 53 5.45 15.02 -0.66
N TYR A 54 5.36 15.00 0.67
CA TYR A 54 4.36 14.21 1.38
C TYR A 54 2.96 14.75 1.09
N LEU A 55 2.06 13.88 0.64
CA LEU A 55 0.65 14.19 0.48
C LEU A 55 -0.15 13.49 1.57
N ASP A 56 -0.73 14.30 2.45
CA ASP A 56 -1.55 13.81 3.55
C ASP A 56 -2.84 13.19 2.99
N PRO A 57 -3.11 11.89 3.24
CA PRO A 57 -4.32 11.20 2.81
C PRO A 57 -5.65 11.87 3.18
N GLY A 58 -5.68 12.60 4.30
CA GLY A 58 -6.87 13.30 4.80
C GLY A 58 -7.01 14.73 4.28
N ASN A 59 -5.94 15.31 3.75
CA ASN A 59 -5.93 16.72 3.35
C ASN A 59 -6.41 16.91 1.90
N ASN A 60 -7.73 16.93 1.71
CA ASN A 60 -8.33 17.16 0.39
C ASN A 60 -7.95 18.50 -0.26
N GLU A 61 -7.64 19.53 0.53
CA GLU A 61 -7.21 20.84 0.01
C GLU A 61 -5.83 20.72 -0.66
N GLN A 62 -4.89 20.05 0.02
CA GLN A 62 -3.57 19.74 -0.55
C GLN A 62 -3.71 18.84 -1.78
N LEU A 63 -4.49 17.75 -1.68
CA LEU A 63 -4.68 16.79 -2.77
C LEU A 63 -5.33 17.44 -4.00
N ALA A 64 -6.15 18.48 -3.83
CA ALA A 64 -6.79 19.19 -4.94
C ALA A 64 -5.79 19.90 -5.86
N GLU A 65 -4.57 20.14 -5.40
CA GLU A 65 -3.51 20.77 -6.19
C GLU A 65 -2.81 19.79 -7.16
N TYR A 66 -3.08 18.49 -7.04
CA TYR A 66 -2.36 17.43 -7.76
C TYR A 66 -3.24 16.69 -8.76
N VAL A 67 -2.62 16.28 -9.88
CA VAL A 67 -3.21 15.40 -10.89
C VAL A 67 -2.45 14.09 -10.96
N VAL A 68 -3.19 12.98 -11.13
CA VAL A 68 -2.59 11.66 -11.32
C VAL A 68 -2.01 11.55 -12.73
N THR A 69 -0.71 11.26 -12.82
CA THR A 69 0.03 11.14 -14.08
C THR A 69 0.37 9.68 -14.45
N GLY A 70 0.38 8.79 -13.45
CA GLY A 70 0.64 7.36 -13.61
C GLY A 70 0.02 6.51 -12.50
N GLN A 71 -0.09 5.21 -12.73
CA GLN A 71 -0.57 4.22 -11.77
C GLN A 71 0.22 2.91 -11.95
N ASN A 72 0.55 2.24 -10.86
CA ASN A 72 1.38 1.02 -10.89
C ASN A 72 0.62 -0.19 -11.48
N LEU A 73 -0.69 -0.29 -11.22
CA LEU A 73 -1.56 -1.31 -11.79
C LEU A 73 -2.29 -0.73 -13.00
N ALA A 74 -2.20 -1.40 -14.14
CA ALA A 74 -2.93 -0.98 -15.34
C ALA A 74 -4.45 -0.98 -15.09
N PRO A 75 -5.22 -0.07 -15.73
CA PRO A 75 -6.66 -0.17 -15.68
C PRO A 75 -7.13 -1.53 -16.22
N ASN A 76 -8.22 -2.06 -15.68
CA ASN A 76 -8.71 -3.41 -15.96
C ASN A 76 -7.82 -4.57 -15.43
N THR A 77 -6.81 -4.31 -14.60
CA THR A 77 -6.21 -5.35 -13.77
C THR A 77 -7.24 -5.90 -12.78
N GLU A 78 -7.30 -7.22 -12.61
CA GLU A 78 -8.26 -7.90 -11.73
C GLU A 78 -7.86 -7.78 -10.25
N ILE A 79 -8.74 -7.18 -9.46
CA ILE A 79 -8.74 -7.28 -8.00
C ILE A 79 -9.65 -8.46 -7.63
N LYS A 80 -9.05 -9.52 -7.10
CA LYS A 80 -9.74 -10.74 -6.68
C LYS A 80 -9.96 -10.74 -5.19
N LEU A 81 -11.19 -11.05 -4.80
CA LEU A 81 -11.66 -11.05 -3.42
C LEU A 81 -11.98 -12.47 -2.98
N THR A 82 -11.58 -12.80 -1.77
CA THR A 82 -12.02 -14.00 -1.05
C THR A 82 -12.74 -13.54 0.21
N TYR A 83 -13.93 -14.09 0.45
CA TYR A 83 -14.75 -13.74 1.61
C TYR A 83 -14.43 -14.66 2.79
N ALA A 84 -14.44 -14.09 3.99
CA ALA A 84 -14.33 -14.84 5.22
C ALA A 84 -15.49 -15.84 5.33
N LYS A 85 -15.24 -16.96 6.00
CA LYS A 85 -16.24 -18.00 6.22
C LYS A 85 -16.65 -18.05 7.69
N ASP A 86 -17.91 -18.38 7.91
CA ASP A 86 -18.42 -18.74 9.22
C ASP A 86 -17.88 -20.12 9.67
N PRO A 87 -18.10 -20.52 10.94
CA PRO A 87 -17.65 -21.82 11.44
C PRO A 87 -18.19 -23.04 10.69
N ASP A 88 -19.32 -22.92 9.99
CA ASP A 88 -19.96 -23.98 9.22
C ASP A 88 -19.46 -24.01 7.75
N GLY A 89 -18.60 -23.06 7.36
CA GLY A 89 -18.00 -22.94 6.04
C GLY A 89 -18.79 -22.06 5.06
N GLY A 90 -19.87 -21.42 5.50
CA GLY A 90 -20.64 -20.46 4.72
C GLY A 90 -19.89 -19.13 4.59
N GLU A 91 -19.87 -18.54 3.40
CA GLU A 91 -19.23 -17.23 3.22
C GLU A 91 -20.08 -16.10 3.83
N TYR A 92 -19.41 -15.20 4.54
CA TYR A 92 -20.00 -13.90 4.85
C TYR A 92 -20.22 -13.11 3.56
N SER A 93 -21.36 -12.44 3.45
CA SER A 93 -21.72 -11.69 2.24
C SER A 93 -20.94 -10.40 2.06
N ASN A 94 -20.34 -9.87 3.12
CA ASN A 94 -19.74 -8.53 3.15
C ASN A 94 -18.38 -8.46 3.85
N LEU A 95 -17.82 -9.58 4.32
CA LEU A 95 -16.54 -9.62 5.02
C LEU A 95 -15.47 -10.21 4.11
N VAL A 96 -14.68 -9.35 3.48
CA VAL A 96 -13.52 -9.76 2.68
C VAL A 96 -12.40 -10.21 3.61
N ASP A 97 -11.87 -11.41 3.38
CA ASP A 97 -10.68 -11.91 4.07
C ASP A 97 -9.39 -11.57 3.30
N VAL A 98 -9.43 -11.73 1.97
CA VAL A 98 -8.28 -11.47 1.10
C VAL A 98 -8.71 -10.62 -0.08
N ALA A 99 -7.97 -9.53 -0.32
CA ALA A 99 -7.83 -8.93 -1.64
C ALA A 99 -6.42 -9.25 -2.15
N ASN A 100 -6.30 -9.62 -3.43
CA ASN A 100 -5.00 -9.97 -4.03
C ASN A 100 -4.01 -8.79 -4.11
N TYR A 101 -4.47 -7.55 -3.93
CA TYR A 101 -3.66 -6.35 -3.82
C TYR A 101 -3.97 -5.60 -2.52
N ASN A 102 -2.93 -5.16 -1.82
CA ASN A 102 -3.09 -4.27 -0.66
C ASN A 102 -3.20 -2.80 -1.10
N ASP A 103 -2.41 -2.42 -2.11
CA ASP A 103 -2.16 -1.04 -2.47
C ASP A 103 -2.26 -0.81 -3.99
N ILE A 104 -2.73 0.38 -4.37
CA ILE A 104 -2.53 0.99 -5.68
C ILE A 104 -1.68 2.24 -5.47
N VAL A 105 -0.56 2.32 -6.18
CA VAL A 105 0.37 3.44 -6.11
C VAL A 105 0.14 4.34 -7.31
N LEU A 106 -0.03 5.64 -7.05
CA LEU A 106 -0.35 6.65 -8.03
C LEU A 106 0.74 7.72 -8.08
N ALA A 107 1.33 7.92 -9.25
CA ALA A 107 2.23 9.04 -9.49
C ALA A 107 1.39 10.31 -9.68
N VAL A 108 1.77 11.38 -9.00
CA VAL A 108 1.04 12.65 -9.04
C VAL A 108 1.97 13.85 -9.22
N GLU A 109 1.44 14.90 -9.83
CA GLU A 109 2.19 16.13 -10.09
C GLU A 109 1.30 17.35 -9.86
N LYS A 110 1.87 18.46 -9.38
CA LYS A 110 1.21 19.75 -9.49
C LYS A 110 1.33 20.24 -10.94
N PRO A 111 0.22 20.69 -11.56
CA PRO A 111 0.27 21.24 -12.91
C PRO A 111 1.30 22.36 -13.03
N GLY A 112 2.23 22.23 -13.98
CA GLY A 112 3.26 23.24 -14.27
C GLY A 112 4.50 23.21 -13.38
N GLN A 113 4.61 22.25 -12.45
CA GLN A 113 5.80 22.08 -11.63
C GLN A 113 6.89 21.27 -12.36
N SER A 114 8.16 21.60 -12.12
CA SER A 114 9.29 20.81 -12.60
C SER A 114 9.47 19.55 -11.75
N LYS A 115 9.80 18.43 -12.39
CA LYS A 115 10.04 17.15 -11.70
C LYS A 115 11.41 17.16 -11.04
N ALA A 116 11.49 16.75 -9.78
CA ALA A 116 12.76 16.49 -9.08
C ALA A 116 13.18 15.02 -9.17
N ILE A 117 12.19 14.12 -9.29
CA ILE A 117 12.32 12.67 -9.28
C ILE A 117 11.56 12.10 -10.49
N ASP A 118 12.18 11.14 -11.18
CA ASP A 118 11.47 10.34 -12.18
C ASP A 118 10.69 9.23 -11.47
N VAL A 119 9.36 9.34 -11.44
CA VAL A 119 8.51 8.37 -10.76
C VAL A 119 8.25 7.20 -11.69
N ASN A 120 9.06 6.16 -11.54
CA ASN A 120 8.85 4.88 -12.22
C ASN A 120 8.11 3.92 -11.27
N LEU A 121 6.86 3.60 -11.61
CA LEU A 121 6.02 2.75 -10.77
C LEU A 121 6.15 1.29 -11.18
N THR A 122 6.67 0.45 -10.30
CA THR A 122 6.73 -0.99 -10.51
C THR A 122 5.36 -1.64 -10.27
N PRO A 123 4.79 -2.38 -11.23
CA PRO A 123 3.61 -3.21 -10.99
C PRO A 123 3.93 -4.31 -9.97
N ILE A 124 3.07 -4.45 -8.97
CA ILE A 124 3.20 -5.53 -7.97
C ILE A 124 2.42 -6.76 -8.45
N LEU A 125 2.88 -7.95 -8.12
CA LEU A 125 2.21 -9.21 -8.42
C LEU A 125 0.96 -9.39 -7.54
N PRO A 126 -0.14 -9.96 -8.09
CA PRO A 126 -1.30 -10.29 -7.31
C PRO A 126 -0.99 -11.44 -6.35
N SER A 127 -1.35 -11.27 -5.09
CA SER A 127 -1.27 -12.32 -4.07
C SER A 127 -2.25 -13.44 -4.38
N PRO A 128 -1.81 -14.71 -4.44
CA PRO A 128 -2.67 -15.82 -4.84
C PRO A 128 -3.70 -16.21 -3.76
N ASP A 129 -3.38 -16.02 -2.47
CA ASP A 129 -4.18 -16.42 -1.32
C ASP A 129 -3.76 -15.62 -0.06
N LYS A 130 -4.11 -16.06 1.16
CA LYS A 130 -3.71 -15.39 2.41
C LYS A 130 -2.25 -15.66 2.86
N TYR A 131 -1.59 -16.68 2.32
CA TYR A 131 -0.27 -17.15 2.76
C TYR A 131 0.88 -16.45 2.03
N VAL A 132 0.61 -15.89 0.86
CA VAL A 132 1.64 -15.26 0.04
C VAL A 132 1.34 -13.78 -0.17
N ARG A 133 2.35 -12.94 0.06
CA ARG A 133 2.37 -11.53 -0.31
C ARG A 133 3.64 -11.22 -1.10
N TYR A 134 3.71 -10.03 -1.68
CA TYR A 134 4.86 -9.58 -2.47
C TYR A 134 5.37 -8.25 -1.95
N VAL A 135 6.69 -8.15 -1.77
CA VAL A 135 7.38 -6.93 -1.37
C VAL A 135 6.97 -5.78 -2.28
N LYS A 136 6.57 -4.66 -1.68
CA LYS A 136 6.17 -3.46 -2.39
C LYS A 136 7.39 -2.71 -2.93
N ASP A 137 7.15 -1.84 -3.90
CA ASP A 137 8.14 -0.88 -4.34
C ASP A 137 7.96 0.42 -3.56
N TYR A 138 8.91 0.72 -2.67
CA TYR A 138 8.91 1.92 -1.85
C TYR A 138 9.70 3.06 -2.50
N VAL A 139 10.52 2.78 -3.51
CA VAL A 139 11.41 3.79 -4.10
C VAL A 139 10.59 4.94 -4.69
N GLY A 140 11.00 6.16 -4.35
CA GLY A 140 10.29 7.40 -4.72
C GLY A 140 9.16 7.77 -3.77
N MET A 141 8.68 6.87 -2.89
CA MET A 141 7.67 7.22 -1.90
C MET A 141 8.26 8.19 -0.86
N ASN A 142 7.44 9.16 -0.44
CA ASN A 142 7.74 9.91 0.77
C ASN A 142 7.70 8.95 1.97
N VAL A 143 8.65 9.09 2.88
CA VAL A 143 8.79 8.19 4.04
C VAL A 143 7.54 8.21 4.90
N ALA A 144 6.84 9.34 5.05
CA ALA A 144 5.59 9.42 5.80
C ALA A 144 4.40 8.66 5.15
N SER A 145 4.49 8.32 3.86
CA SER A 145 3.45 7.57 3.13
C SER A 145 3.69 6.07 3.07
N ALA A 146 4.89 5.58 3.42
CA ALA A 146 5.30 4.20 3.18
C ALA A 146 4.65 3.18 4.13
N GLY A 147 4.22 3.59 5.32
CA GLY A 147 3.84 2.69 6.40
C GLY A 147 3.09 3.39 7.52
N TYR A 148 3.14 2.79 8.72
CA TYR A 148 2.47 3.24 9.92
C TYR A 148 3.31 2.93 11.16
N ILE A 149 3.00 3.61 12.27
CA ILE A 149 3.59 3.31 13.57
C ILE A 149 2.76 2.27 14.29
N SER A 150 3.37 1.11 14.54
CA SER A 150 2.74 0.04 15.32
C SER A 150 2.60 0.44 16.78
N MET A 151 1.72 -0.26 17.52
CA MET A 151 1.58 -0.05 18.97
C MET A 151 2.89 -0.27 19.76
N ALA A 152 3.84 -1.03 19.20
CA ALA A 152 5.16 -1.25 19.79
C ALA A 152 6.15 -0.11 19.49
N GLY A 153 5.75 0.92 18.75
CA GLY A 153 6.60 2.05 18.33
C GLY A 153 7.46 1.77 17.10
N ASP A 154 7.41 0.55 16.53
CA ASP A 154 8.11 0.26 15.27
C ASP A 154 7.40 0.88 14.07
N TYR A 155 8.18 1.41 13.12
CA TYR A 155 7.69 1.74 11.80
C TYR A 155 7.51 0.48 10.96
N ARG A 156 6.29 0.26 10.46
CA ARG A 156 5.90 -0.99 9.79
C ARG A 156 5.01 -0.71 8.60
N ASP A 157 4.85 -1.70 7.74
CA ASP A 157 3.83 -1.68 6.69
C ASP A 157 3.10 -3.03 6.59
N TYR A 158 1.87 -2.97 6.11
CA TYR A 158 0.95 -4.10 6.07
C TYR A 158 1.17 -4.99 4.85
N TYR A 159 1.19 -6.30 5.09
CA TYR A 159 1.24 -7.35 4.09
C TYR A 159 0.12 -8.36 4.38
N GLY A 160 -1.12 -8.03 4.01
CA GLY A 160 -2.28 -8.84 4.39
C GLY A 160 -2.50 -8.86 5.90
N LYS A 161 -2.47 -10.05 6.50
CA LYS A 161 -2.53 -10.21 7.97
C LYS A 161 -1.14 -10.07 8.63
N GLY A 162 -0.07 -10.17 7.85
CA GLY A 162 1.30 -9.94 8.30
C GLY A 162 1.68 -8.46 8.21
N ASN A 163 2.84 -8.13 8.76
CA ASN A 163 3.42 -6.79 8.66
C ASN A 163 4.96 -6.88 8.69
N VAL A 164 5.63 -5.96 8.03
CA VAL A 164 7.09 -5.93 7.92
C VAL A 164 7.60 -4.65 8.56
N LYS A 165 8.68 -4.73 9.34
CA LYS A 165 9.35 -3.56 9.90
C LYS A 165 10.10 -2.81 8.79
N LEU A 166 9.92 -1.50 8.71
CA LEU A 166 10.66 -0.63 7.82
C LEU A 166 11.77 0.06 8.61
N GLU A 167 13.02 -0.27 8.28
CA GLU A 167 14.20 0.28 8.95
C GLU A 167 14.75 1.43 8.13
N LEU A 168 14.73 2.64 8.69
CA LEU A 168 15.14 3.85 7.96
C LEU A 168 16.63 4.09 8.12
N VAL A 169 17.34 4.26 7.00
CA VAL A 169 18.74 4.65 6.94
C VAL A 169 18.85 5.91 6.11
N SER A 170 19.16 7.05 6.72
CA SER A 170 19.33 8.29 5.98
C SER A 170 20.74 8.41 5.40
N ASP A 171 20.83 8.92 4.16
CA ASP A 171 22.11 9.11 3.48
C ASP A 171 23.02 10.15 4.17
N ASP A 172 22.44 11.03 4.98
CA ASP A 172 23.15 12.05 5.76
C ASP A 172 23.51 11.61 7.19
N GLY A 173 23.14 10.38 7.58
CA GLY A 173 23.37 9.83 8.92
C GLY A 173 22.47 10.39 10.03
N SER A 174 21.49 11.24 9.70
CA SER A 174 20.44 11.70 10.61
C SER A 174 19.59 10.54 11.14
N TYR A 175 19.30 10.56 12.45
CA TYR A 175 18.25 9.72 13.01
C TYR A 175 16.89 10.26 12.57
N ILE A 176 16.02 9.41 12.03
CA ILE A 176 14.63 9.77 11.68
C ILE A 176 13.72 9.14 12.71
N ASP A 177 13.05 9.97 13.52
CA ASP A 177 12.05 9.50 14.47
C ASP A 177 10.77 9.13 13.71
N PRO A 178 10.37 7.85 13.68
CA PRO A 178 9.18 7.46 12.95
C PRO A 178 7.87 7.95 13.60
N SER A 179 7.91 8.40 14.85
CA SER A 179 6.75 9.02 15.50
C SER A 179 6.54 10.49 15.13
N ASP A 180 7.52 11.11 14.46
CA ASP A 180 7.47 12.49 13.99
C ASP A 180 7.19 12.53 12.48
N ILE A 181 5.90 12.68 12.14
CA ILE A 181 5.47 12.75 10.74
C ILE A 181 6.04 13.97 10.02
N GLU A 182 6.26 15.10 10.71
CA GLU A 182 6.85 16.30 10.10
C GLU A 182 8.30 16.01 9.71
N MET A 183 9.04 15.29 10.54
CA MET A 183 10.38 14.83 10.22
C MET A 183 10.38 13.83 9.05
N MET A 184 9.53 12.80 9.11
CA MET A 184 9.44 11.78 8.05
C MET A 184 9.06 12.40 6.70
N SER A 185 8.20 13.41 6.71
CA SER A 185 7.73 14.10 5.49
C SER A 185 8.85 14.78 4.70
N GLN A 186 10.02 14.98 5.31
CA GLN A 186 11.18 15.60 4.66
C GLN A 186 12.01 14.60 3.83
N TYR A 187 11.72 13.31 3.90
CA TYR A 187 12.53 12.26 3.28
C TYR A 187 11.75 11.47 2.23
N VAL A 188 12.47 11.05 1.20
CA VAL A 188 12.01 10.13 0.16
C VAL A 188 12.88 8.89 0.18
N VAL A 189 12.28 7.74 -0.08
CA VAL A 189 12.99 6.47 -0.23
C VAL A 189 13.78 6.46 -1.54
N THR A 190 15.09 6.27 -1.44
CA THR A 190 16.03 6.20 -2.57
C THR A 190 16.45 4.78 -2.92
N GLY A 191 16.20 3.83 -2.02
CA GLY A 191 16.47 2.41 -2.25
C GLY A 191 15.88 1.53 -1.14
N GLN A 192 15.77 0.23 -1.42
CA GLN A 192 15.29 -0.77 -0.46
C GLN A 192 16.17 -2.02 -0.49
N SER A 193 16.30 -2.72 0.64
CA SER A 193 17.20 -3.88 0.77
C SER A 193 16.66 -5.17 0.14
N ILE A 194 15.37 -5.21 -0.20
CA ILE A 194 14.73 -6.37 -0.81
C ILE A 194 13.98 -5.90 -2.05
N GLU A 195 14.20 -6.55 -3.19
CA GLU A 195 13.60 -6.17 -4.46
C GLU A 195 12.07 -6.25 -4.42
N PRO A 196 11.35 -5.32 -5.09
CA PRO A 196 9.92 -5.45 -5.31
C PRO A 196 9.56 -6.80 -5.94
N ASN A 197 8.37 -7.32 -5.63
CA ASN A 197 7.91 -8.64 -6.06
C ASN A 197 8.67 -9.84 -5.49
N THR A 198 9.57 -9.64 -4.52
CA THR A 198 10.06 -10.76 -3.70
C THR A 198 8.90 -11.35 -2.90
N GLU A 199 8.78 -12.67 -2.90
CA GLU A 199 7.71 -13.38 -2.18
C GLU A 199 7.90 -13.27 -0.66
N ILE A 200 6.82 -12.99 0.05
CA ILE A 200 6.69 -13.10 1.51
C ILE A 200 5.70 -14.22 1.80
N SER A 201 6.21 -15.41 2.06
CA SER A 201 5.41 -16.55 2.53
C SER A 201 5.14 -16.45 4.04
N MET A 202 3.93 -16.83 4.45
CA MET A 202 3.41 -16.78 5.82
C MET A 202 2.82 -18.12 6.23
N THR A 203 2.95 -18.44 7.52
CA THR A 203 2.18 -19.50 8.18
C THR A 203 1.32 -18.87 9.26
N PHE A 204 0.21 -19.53 9.59
CA PHE A 204 -0.70 -19.07 10.62
C PHE A 204 -0.70 -20.05 11.79
N GLY A 205 -0.95 -19.52 12.99
CA GLY A 205 -1.02 -20.32 14.20
C GLY A 205 -2.22 -21.25 14.14
N THR A 206 -2.15 -22.36 14.88
CA THR A 206 -3.27 -23.28 15.05
C THR A 206 -3.73 -23.28 16.50
N ASP A 207 -5.00 -23.61 16.72
CA ASP A 207 -5.52 -23.91 18.04
C ASP A 207 -5.03 -25.29 18.54
N SER A 208 -5.52 -25.70 19.73
CA SER A 208 -5.16 -26.98 20.35
C SER A 208 -5.61 -28.22 19.57
N GLU A 209 -6.55 -28.07 18.62
CA GLU A 209 -7.06 -29.15 17.77
C GLU A 209 -6.40 -29.16 16.39
N GLY A 210 -5.46 -28.24 16.13
CA GLY A 210 -4.76 -28.11 14.87
C GLY A 210 -5.53 -27.30 13.81
N LYS A 211 -6.64 -26.64 14.18
CA LYS A 211 -7.36 -25.73 13.28
C LYS A 211 -6.63 -24.40 13.20
N GLU A 212 -6.32 -23.97 11.99
CA GLU A 212 -5.62 -22.73 11.73
C GLU A 212 -6.48 -21.50 12.07
N TYR A 213 -5.86 -20.48 12.68
CA TYR A 213 -6.44 -19.15 12.87
C TYR A 213 -6.34 -18.32 11.60
N ASP A 214 -7.41 -17.63 11.22
CA ASP A 214 -7.42 -16.83 9.99
C ASP A 214 -6.58 -15.54 10.05
N SER A 215 -6.30 -15.04 11.26
CA SER A 215 -5.66 -13.73 11.45
C SER A 215 -4.35 -13.77 12.23
N LEU A 216 -3.98 -14.90 12.83
CA LEU A 216 -2.78 -15.00 13.66
C LEU A 216 -1.61 -15.55 12.84
N VAL A 217 -0.79 -14.65 12.28
CA VAL A 217 0.46 -15.03 11.60
C VAL A 217 1.43 -15.60 12.63
N ALA A 218 1.89 -16.84 12.42
CA ALA A 218 2.87 -17.52 13.27
C ALA A 218 4.30 -17.25 12.81
N THR A 219 4.56 -17.36 11.50
CA THR A 219 5.87 -17.05 10.91
C THR A 219 5.70 -16.36 9.56
N GLN A 220 6.66 -15.51 9.20
CA GLN A 220 6.78 -14.95 7.85
C GLN A 220 8.25 -14.90 7.43
N SER A 221 8.50 -15.07 6.13
CA SER A 221 9.85 -15.17 5.56
C SER A 221 10.65 -13.86 5.56
N VAL A 222 9.97 -12.71 5.54
CA VAL A 222 10.58 -11.38 5.60
C VAL A 222 10.11 -10.67 6.87
N GLN A 223 11.03 -10.23 7.73
CA GLN A 223 10.70 -9.56 9.01
C GLN A 223 10.94 -8.05 8.95
N SER A 224 11.98 -7.64 8.22
CA SER A 224 12.32 -6.23 8.00
C SER A 224 12.77 -5.97 6.57
N ILE A 225 12.57 -4.73 6.14
CA ILE A 225 13.14 -4.14 4.92
C ILE A 225 13.85 -2.86 5.34
N THR A 226 15.11 -2.71 4.97
CA THR A 226 15.84 -1.45 5.13
C THR A 226 15.51 -0.53 3.97
N LEU A 227 15.11 0.70 4.27
CA LEU A 227 14.86 1.77 3.32
C LEU A 227 15.98 2.80 3.44
N ASN A 228 16.74 2.99 2.36
CA ASN A 228 17.65 4.12 2.23
C ASN A 228 16.82 5.36 1.88
N VAL A 229 17.08 6.48 2.55
CA VAL A 229 16.25 7.69 2.41
C VAL A 229 17.09 8.96 2.33
N ALA A 230 16.61 9.93 1.57
CA ALA A 230 17.25 11.23 1.42
C ALA A 230 16.23 12.35 1.32
N LYS A 231 16.66 13.58 1.62
CA LYS A 231 15.84 14.77 1.35
C LYS A 231 15.77 15.00 -0.17
N PRO A 232 14.59 15.27 -0.75
CA PRO A 232 14.45 15.55 -2.17
C PRO A 232 15.26 16.81 -2.55
N ARG A 233 15.85 16.82 -3.75
CA ARG A 233 16.74 17.89 -4.25
C ARG A 233 15.99 18.93 -5.08
#